data_AF-A0A4S4CFJ1-F1
#
_entry.id   AF-A0A4S4CFJ1-F1
#
_cell.length_a   1.000
_cell.length_b   1.000
_cell.length_c   1.000
_cell.angle_alpha   90.00
_cell.angle_beta   90.00
_cell.angle_gamma   90.00
#
_symmetry.space_group_name_H-M   'P 1'
#
loop_
_entity.id
_entity.type
_entity.pdbx_description
1 polymer ?
#
loop_
_entity_poly.entity_id
_entity_poly.type
_entity_poly.pdbx_seq_one_letter_code
_entity_poly.pdbx_strand_id
1 'polypeptide(L)'
;MSSATGTFQIRMNPHAPNGASSPDLGRMHFDKDWTGDLTGHSQGEMISVGDPASGTASYVVLEVFTGTLHGQRGSFAFRQVGDMHAGQVTLVYTVVPHSGSGELEGLTGTLTLTREAGVHTYTLDATVGAADGPTSPLSAELRALFLRDLDSLERELDLYPDDASVWQAVPGQPNTAGTLILHVAGGTQHFLGAAVGGSGYVRDRAAEFARRDVPRAELRAELAAARQAVTAALTRLTDADLARPYPARLTDHDLSGRLTLLQLATHLAYHLGQVDYHRRAVTGDATSAGTLAPPSVTP
;
A
#
# COMPACT_ATOMS: atom_id res chain seq x y z
N MET A 1 -7.71 3.65 -16.59
CA MET A 1 -7.59 5.08 -16.27
C MET A 1 -8.37 5.86 -17.32
N SER A 2 -9.46 6.49 -16.91
CA SER A 2 -10.27 7.41 -17.71
C SER A 2 -10.01 8.82 -17.21
N SER A 3 -9.93 9.78 -18.13
CA SER A 3 -9.79 11.20 -17.79
C SER A 3 -11.16 11.87 -17.84
N ALA A 4 -11.52 12.55 -16.76
CA ALA A 4 -12.78 13.28 -16.59
C ALA A 4 -12.51 14.77 -16.51
N THR A 5 -13.29 15.59 -17.21
CA THR A 5 -13.09 17.03 -17.28
C THR A 5 -14.37 17.82 -17.01
N GLY A 6 -14.20 19.05 -16.52
CA GLY A 6 -15.31 19.95 -16.30
C GLY A 6 -14.94 21.15 -15.46
N THR A 7 -15.95 21.77 -14.87
CA THR A 7 -15.82 22.96 -14.03
C THR A 7 -16.55 22.79 -12.71
N PHE A 8 -16.21 23.61 -11.71
CA PHE A 8 -17.04 23.76 -10.53
C PHE A 8 -17.15 25.21 -10.09
N GLN A 9 -18.23 25.53 -9.40
CA GLN A 9 -18.38 26.77 -8.64
C GLN A 9 -18.20 26.45 -7.16
N ILE A 10 -17.47 27.29 -6.44
CA ILE A 10 -17.23 27.13 -5.01
C ILE A 10 -17.80 28.33 -4.24
N ARG A 11 -18.46 28.04 -3.12
CA ARG A 11 -18.92 29.02 -2.14
C ARG A 11 -18.22 28.72 -0.82
N MET A 12 -17.40 29.65 -0.35
CA MET A 12 -16.66 29.51 0.91
C MET A 12 -17.33 30.29 2.02
N ASN A 13 -17.46 29.65 3.18
CA ASN A 13 -18.09 30.20 4.36
C ASN A 13 -17.12 30.06 5.55
N PRO A 14 -16.59 31.18 6.08
CA PRO A 14 -15.71 31.14 7.24
C PRO A 14 -16.43 30.56 8.46
N HIS A 15 -15.78 29.66 9.19
CA HIS A 15 -16.23 29.34 10.54
C HIS A 15 -15.99 30.54 11.46
N ALA A 16 -16.90 30.78 12.40
CA ALA A 16 -16.67 31.77 13.45
C ALA A 16 -15.36 31.44 14.20
N PRO A 17 -14.57 32.45 14.62
CA PRO A 17 -13.28 32.25 15.28
C PRO A 17 -13.32 31.39 16.56
N ASN A 18 -14.51 31.19 17.13
CA ASN A 18 -14.74 30.65 18.48
C ASN A 18 -14.47 29.13 18.63
N GLY A 19 -13.84 28.47 17.64
CA GLY A 19 -13.57 27.02 17.69
C GLY A 19 -12.16 26.60 17.24
N ALA A 20 -11.28 27.55 16.91
CA ALA A 20 -9.89 27.24 16.57
C ALA A 20 -9.02 27.09 17.83
N SER A 21 -8.08 26.14 17.83
CA SER A 21 -7.12 25.95 18.92
C SER A 21 -6.02 27.01 18.95
N SER A 22 -5.89 27.83 17.90
CA SER A 22 -4.94 28.93 17.75
C SER A 22 -5.60 30.06 16.95
N PRO A 23 -5.31 31.35 17.26
CA PRO A 23 -5.77 32.49 16.46
C PRO A 23 -5.19 32.52 15.03
N ASP A 24 -4.08 31.82 14.78
CA ASP A 24 -3.43 31.78 13.47
C ASP A 24 -4.06 30.75 12.51
N LEU A 25 -4.97 29.91 13.02
CA LEU A 25 -5.65 28.89 12.23
C LEU A 25 -6.95 29.41 11.64
N GLY A 26 -7.04 29.43 10.31
CA GLY A 26 -8.29 29.63 9.59
C GLY A 26 -9.05 28.32 9.42
N ARG A 27 -10.38 28.35 9.64
CA ARG A 27 -11.29 27.25 9.33
C ARG A 27 -12.43 27.74 8.44
N MET A 28 -12.74 26.98 7.40
CA MET A 28 -13.82 27.32 6.47
C MET A 28 -14.59 26.05 6.11
N HIS A 29 -15.90 26.16 6.00
CA HIS A 29 -16.69 25.17 5.28
C HIS A 29 -16.98 25.70 3.88
N PHE A 30 -17.17 24.81 2.91
CA PHE A 30 -17.54 25.21 1.56
C PHE A 30 -18.49 24.22 0.92
N ASP A 31 -19.21 24.72 -0.06
CA ASP A 31 -20.06 23.93 -0.96
C ASP A 31 -19.56 24.14 -2.40
N LYS A 32 -19.47 23.06 -3.17
CA LYS A 32 -19.20 23.14 -4.61
C LYS A 32 -20.31 22.51 -5.44
N ASP A 33 -20.60 23.14 -6.56
CA ASP A 33 -21.46 22.60 -7.61
C ASP A 33 -20.57 22.23 -8.80
N TRP A 34 -20.58 20.95 -9.18
CA TRP A 34 -19.74 20.37 -10.22
C TRP A 34 -20.54 20.19 -11.51
N THR A 35 -19.93 20.49 -12.65
CA THR A 35 -20.53 20.36 -13.99
C THR A 35 -19.52 19.77 -14.96
N GLY A 36 -19.97 18.87 -15.82
CA GLY A 36 -19.15 18.13 -16.78
C GLY A 36 -19.19 16.64 -16.51
N ASP A 37 -18.05 15.96 -16.64
CA ASP A 37 -17.95 14.52 -16.39
C ASP A 37 -18.23 14.15 -14.93
N LEU A 38 -17.81 14.99 -13.98
CA LEU A 38 -18.41 15.07 -12.65
C LEU A 38 -19.60 16.04 -12.68
N THR A 39 -20.78 15.52 -12.38
CA THR A 39 -21.99 16.32 -12.19
C THR A 39 -22.59 15.99 -10.83
N GLY A 40 -22.70 16.99 -9.95
CA GLY A 40 -23.16 16.80 -8.58
C GLY A 40 -22.74 17.92 -7.64
N HIS A 41 -22.80 17.63 -6.35
CA HIS A 41 -22.49 18.58 -5.28
C HIS A 41 -21.42 18.03 -4.37
N SER A 42 -20.61 18.90 -3.79
CA SER A 42 -19.72 18.52 -2.70
C SER A 42 -19.75 19.50 -1.54
N GLN A 43 -19.47 18.98 -0.35
CA GLN A 43 -19.29 19.75 0.87
C GLN A 43 -17.94 19.41 1.46
N GLY A 44 -17.23 20.41 1.97
CA GLY A 44 -15.92 20.17 2.57
C GLY A 44 -15.55 21.18 3.62
N GLU A 45 -14.50 20.84 4.35
CA GLU A 45 -13.88 21.68 5.36
C GLU A 45 -12.42 21.93 5.00
N MET A 46 -11.98 23.16 5.21
CA MET A 46 -10.60 23.60 5.03
C MET A 46 -10.05 24.08 6.37
N ILE A 47 -8.84 23.64 6.69
CA ILE A 47 -8.00 24.23 7.74
C ILE A 47 -6.79 24.84 7.07
N SER A 48 -6.44 26.07 7.46
CA SER A 48 -5.36 26.85 6.86
C SER A 48 -4.56 27.62 7.90
N VAL A 49 -3.34 27.99 7.54
CA VAL A 49 -2.46 28.87 8.33
C VAL A 49 -1.65 29.75 7.39
N GLY A 50 -1.29 30.94 7.86
CA GLY A 50 -0.53 31.93 7.09
C GLY A 50 -1.43 32.92 6.34
N ASP A 51 -0.84 33.62 5.37
CA ASP A 51 -1.50 34.67 4.61
C ASP A 51 -1.39 34.39 3.10
N PRO A 52 -2.46 33.85 2.48
CA PRO A 52 -2.49 33.64 1.03
C PRO A 52 -2.26 34.91 0.22
N ALA A 53 -2.61 36.10 0.72
CA ALA A 53 -2.40 37.36 0.02
C ALA A 53 -0.90 37.73 -0.04
N SER A 54 -0.12 37.28 0.94
CA SER A 54 1.36 37.38 0.92
C SER A 54 2.04 36.32 0.05
N GLY A 55 1.28 35.35 -0.47
CA GLY A 55 1.80 34.20 -1.21
C GLY A 55 2.48 33.15 -0.33
N THR A 56 2.25 33.19 1.00
CA THR A 56 2.79 32.24 1.98
C THR A 56 1.68 31.71 2.88
N ALA A 57 1.23 30.48 2.62
CA ALA A 57 0.16 29.82 3.37
C ALA A 57 0.20 28.31 3.14
N SER A 58 -0.38 27.55 4.07
CA SER A 58 -0.61 26.11 3.89
C SER A 58 -2.06 25.79 4.25
N TYR A 59 -2.65 24.84 3.55
CA TYR A 59 -4.00 24.38 3.81
C TYR A 59 -4.19 22.89 3.56
N VAL A 60 -5.14 22.31 4.30
CA VAL A 60 -5.61 20.94 4.10
C VAL A 60 -7.13 20.94 3.99
N VAL A 61 -7.65 20.07 3.13
CA VAL A 61 -9.09 19.94 2.87
C VAL A 61 -9.50 18.48 2.85
N LEU A 62 -10.66 18.20 3.46
CA LEU A 62 -11.45 17.01 3.17
C LEU A 62 -12.80 17.46 2.60
N GLU A 63 -13.24 16.75 1.57
CA GLU A 63 -14.43 17.10 0.80
C GLU A 63 -15.15 15.82 0.40
N VAL A 64 -16.48 15.79 0.55
CA VAL A 64 -17.32 14.67 0.11
C VAL A 64 -18.14 15.11 -1.09
N PHE A 65 -17.97 14.44 -2.22
CA PHE A 65 -18.76 14.60 -3.44
C PHE A 65 -19.90 13.59 -3.47
N THR A 66 -21.08 14.01 -3.93
CA THR A 66 -22.22 13.16 -4.24
C THR A 66 -22.78 13.55 -5.60
N GLY A 67 -22.91 12.59 -6.51
CA GLY A 67 -23.36 12.85 -7.86
C GLY A 67 -23.06 11.71 -8.83
N THR A 68 -22.57 12.09 -10.01
CA THR A 68 -22.20 11.13 -11.06
C THR A 68 -20.81 11.44 -11.62
N LEU A 69 -20.07 10.39 -11.98
CA LEU A 69 -18.81 10.45 -12.74
C LEU A 69 -18.99 9.67 -14.05
N HIS A 70 -18.92 10.34 -15.19
CA HIS A 70 -19.26 9.77 -16.50
C HIS A 70 -20.61 9.00 -16.48
N GLY A 71 -21.60 9.56 -15.78
CA GLY A 71 -22.93 8.96 -15.61
C GLY A 71 -23.07 7.91 -14.50
N GLN A 72 -21.97 7.37 -13.96
CA GLN A 72 -22.01 6.40 -12.84
C GLN A 72 -22.30 7.12 -11.53
N ARG A 73 -23.35 6.70 -10.83
CA ARG A 73 -23.86 7.35 -9.62
C ARG A 73 -23.21 6.83 -8.36
N GLY A 74 -22.79 7.76 -7.49
CA GLY A 74 -22.24 7.43 -6.20
C GLY A 74 -21.83 8.65 -5.38
N SER A 75 -21.08 8.40 -4.32
CA SER A 75 -20.34 9.41 -3.57
C SER A 75 -18.90 8.97 -3.40
N PHE A 76 -18.00 9.92 -3.15
CA PHE A 76 -16.63 9.64 -2.76
C PHE A 76 -16.03 10.88 -2.08
N ALA A 77 -14.90 10.72 -1.41
CA ALA A 77 -14.21 11.81 -0.74
C ALA A 77 -12.93 12.20 -1.48
N PHE A 78 -12.58 13.47 -1.37
CA PHE A 78 -11.31 14.02 -1.81
C PHE A 78 -10.51 14.52 -0.61
N ARG A 79 -9.18 14.41 -0.72
CA ARG A 79 -8.20 15.07 0.14
C ARG A 79 -7.41 16.07 -0.69
N GLN A 80 -7.20 17.26 -0.14
CA GLN A 80 -6.32 18.26 -0.71
C GLN A 80 -5.25 18.68 0.30
N VAL A 81 -4.03 18.88 -0.19
CA VAL A 81 -2.94 19.53 0.55
C VAL A 81 -2.33 20.56 -0.37
N GLY A 82 -2.39 21.83 0.04
CA GLY A 82 -1.88 22.94 -0.73
C GLY A 82 -0.87 23.75 0.07
N ASP A 83 0.27 24.04 -0.54
CA ASP A 83 1.32 24.87 0.02
C ASP A 83 1.63 26.02 -0.93
N MET A 84 1.70 27.23 -0.37
CA MET A 84 2.10 28.46 -1.06
C MET A 84 3.41 28.95 -0.47
N HIS A 85 4.44 29.10 -1.30
CA HIS A 85 5.72 29.65 -0.90
C HIS A 85 6.27 30.56 -2.00
N ALA A 86 6.52 31.83 -1.67
CA ALA A 86 7.03 32.84 -2.59
C ALA A 86 6.21 32.94 -3.90
N GLY A 87 4.88 32.78 -3.81
CA GLY A 87 3.97 32.82 -4.95
C GLY A 87 3.91 31.53 -5.79
N GLN A 88 4.71 30.51 -5.48
CA GLN A 88 4.57 29.17 -6.04
C GLN A 88 3.53 28.39 -5.27
N VAL A 89 2.67 27.64 -5.97
CA VAL A 89 1.62 26.81 -5.38
C VAL A 89 1.90 25.35 -5.71
N THR A 90 1.99 24.51 -4.68
CA THR A 90 1.96 23.05 -4.82
C THR A 90 0.61 22.55 -4.34
N LEU A 91 -0.06 21.70 -5.11
CA LEU A 91 -1.35 21.13 -4.75
C LEU A 91 -1.37 19.64 -5.04
N VAL A 92 -1.64 18.85 -4.01
CA VAL A 92 -2.00 17.43 -4.14
C VAL A 92 -3.50 17.33 -3.90
N TYR A 93 -4.25 16.88 -4.91
CA TYR A 93 -5.70 16.69 -4.84
C TYR A 93 -6.02 15.26 -5.28
N THR A 94 -6.46 14.42 -4.36
CA THR A 94 -6.57 12.97 -4.54
C THR A 94 -7.90 12.46 -4.05
N VAL A 95 -8.47 11.46 -4.72
CA VAL A 95 -9.57 10.66 -4.18
C VAL A 95 -9.06 9.92 -2.94
N VAL A 96 -9.82 9.97 -1.83
CA VAL A 96 -9.50 9.24 -0.61
C VAL A 96 -9.69 7.74 -0.89
N PRO A 97 -8.69 6.88 -0.61
CA PRO A 97 -8.79 5.45 -0.87
C PRO A 97 -10.05 4.84 -0.23
N HIS A 98 -10.74 3.99 -0.99
CA HIS A 98 -11.96 3.29 -0.57
C HIS A 98 -13.12 4.19 -0.09
N SER A 99 -13.12 5.47 -0.46
CA SER A 99 -14.22 6.38 -0.12
C SER A 99 -15.42 6.30 -1.07
N GLY A 100 -15.25 5.65 -2.22
CA GLY A 100 -16.29 5.47 -3.23
C GLY A 100 -17.48 4.62 -2.75
N SER A 101 -18.68 4.99 -3.18
CA SER A 101 -19.92 4.26 -2.90
C SER A 101 -20.77 4.07 -4.17
N GLY A 102 -21.70 3.11 -4.15
CA GLY A 102 -22.58 2.84 -5.28
C GLY A 102 -21.79 2.38 -6.50
N GLU A 103 -22.03 2.99 -7.65
CA GLU A 103 -21.31 2.65 -8.90
C GLU A 103 -19.88 3.21 -8.92
N LEU A 104 -19.47 3.95 -7.88
CA LEU A 104 -18.13 4.52 -7.74
C LEU A 104 -17.29 3.81 -6.67
N GLU A 105 -17.74 2.66 -6.17
CA GLU A 105 -16.91 1.81 -5.29
C GLU A 105 -15.59 1.44 -5.97
N GLY A 106 -14.49 1.46 -5.21
CA GLY A 106 -13.16 1.19 -5.75
C GLY A 106 -12.56 2.33 -6.59
N LEU A 107 -13.21 3.51 -6.64
CA LEU A 107 -12.65 4.69 -7.31
C LEU A 107 -11.32 5.12 -6.68
N THR A 108 -10.32 5.29 -7.54
CA THR A 108 -9.05 5.95 -7.23
C THR A 108 -8.78 7.04 -8.26
N GLY A 109 -8.05 8.09 -7.89
CA GLY A 109 -7.69 9.12 -8.86
C GLY A 109 -7.03 10.35 -8.27
N THR A 110 -6.49 11.16 -9.18
CA THR A 110 -5.85 12.45 -8.90
C THR A 110 -6.50 13.54 -9.72
N LEU A 111 -6.72 14.69 -9.11
CA LEU A 111 -7.35 15.84 -9.75
C LEU A 111 -6.31 16.96 -9.94
N THR A 112 -6.26 17.52 -11.15
CA THR A 112 -5.48 18.72 -11.45
C THR A 112 -6.42 19.88 -11.67
N LEU A 113 -6.05 21.06 -11.14
CA LEU A 113 -6.82 22.29 -11.26
C LEU A 113 -6.10 23.29 -12.13
N THR A 114 -6.87 23.96 -13.00
CA THR A 114 -6.46 25.18 -13.68
C THR A 114 -7.49 26.27 -13.43
N ARG A 115 -7.05 27.53 -13.48
CA ARG A 115 -7.92 28.68 -13.30
C ARG A 115 -7.66 29.71 -14.38
N GLU A 116 -8.64 29.94 -15.23
CA GLU A 116 -8.58 30.93 -16.32
C GLU A 116 -9.82 31.83 -16.25
N ALA A 117 -9.63 33.14 -16.39
CA ALA A 117 -10.71 34.14 -16.33
C ALA A 117 -11.66 33.99 -15.12
N GLY A 118 -11.13 33.50 -13.99
CA GLY A 118 -11.90 33.29 -12.76
C GLY A 118 -12.67 31.97 -12.67
N VAL A 119 -12.68 31.15 -13.72
CA VAL A 119 -13.34 29.84 -13.77
C VAL A 119 -12.38 28.75 -13.31
N HIS A 120 -12.85 27.87 -12.42
CA HIS A 120 -12.11 26.66 -12.02
C HIS A 120 -12.43 25.52 -12.96
N THR A 121 -11.40 25.03 -13.66
CA THR A 121 -11.46 23.87 -14.54
C THR A 121 -10.68 22.73 -13.90
N TYR A 122 -11.21 21.51 -13.95
CA TYR A 122 -10.55 20.32 -13.43
C TYR A 122 -10.29 19.29 -14.52
N THR A 123 -9.27 18.46 -14.26
CA THR A 123 -9.06 17.17 -14.92
C THR A 123 -8.85 16.13 -13.82
N LEU A 124 -9.69 15.10 -13.79
CA LEU A 124 -9.60 13.97 -12.87
C LEU A 124 -9.17 12.74 -13.65
N ASP A 125 -7.95 12.28 -13.41
CA ASP A 125 -7.48 11.00 -13.92
C ASP A 125 -7.88 9.93 -12.91
N ALA A 126 -8.87 9.13 -13.28
CA ALA A 126 -9.53 8.19 -12.39
C ALA A 126 -9.51 6.76 -12.93
N THR A 127 -9.57 5.79 -12.02
CA THR A 127 -9.91 4.41 -12.34
C THR A 127 -10.99 3.98 -11.37
N VAL A 128 -12.16 3.61 -11.91
CA VAL A 128 -13.17 2.87 -11.17
C VAL A 128 -12.72 1.42 -11.22
N GLY A 129 -12.19 0.91 -10.11
CA GLY A 129 -12.00 -0.52 -9.94
C GLY A 129 -13.36 -1.22 -9.99
N ALA A 130 -13.42 -2.49 -10.37
CA ALA A 130 -14.55 -3.30 -9.90
C ALA A 130 -14.61 -3.10 -8.38
N ALA A 131 -15.79 -2.80 -7.84
CA ALA A 131 -16.00 -2.78 -6.38
C ALA A 131 -15.18 -3.91 -5.78
N ASP A 132 -14.27 -3.60 -4.85
CA ASP A 132 -13.48 -4.63 -4.19
C ASP A 132 -14.51 -5.62 -3.64
N GLY A 133 -14.68 -6.77 -4.31
CA GLY A 133 -15.48 -7.85 -3.77
C GLY A 133 -14.93 -8.15 -2.38
N PRO A 134 -15.73 -8.66 -1.44
CA PRO A 134 -15.21 -9.01 -0.13
C PRO A 134 -13.93 -9.83 -0.34
N THR A 135 -12.82 -9.36 0.26
CA THR A 135 -11.53 -10.04 0.17
C THR A 135 -11.77 -11.52 0.43
N SER A 136 -11.21 -12.38 -0.41
CA SER A 136 -11.38 -13.83 -0.23
C SER A 136 -11.00 -14.21 1.20
N PRO A 137 -11.85 -14.98 1.93
CA PRO A 137 -11.49 -15.48 3.24
C PRO A 137 -10.14 -16.22 3.23
N LEU A 138 -9.90 -17.00 2.17
CA LEU A 138 -8.62 -17.68 1.97
C LEU A 138 -7.46 -16.68 1.78
N SER A 139 -7.68 -15.57 1.08
CA SER A 139 -6.65 -14.53 0.94
C SER A 139 -6.32 -13.88 2.28
N ALA A 140 -7.33 -13.62 3.12
CA ALA A 140 -7.12 -13.09 4.47
C ALA A 140 -6.35 -14.08 5.37
N GLU A 141 -6.68 -15.36 5.32
CA GLU A 141 -5.98 -16.44 6.04
C GLU A 141 -4.53 -16.58 5.57
N LEU A 142 -4.29 -16.60 4.25
CA LEU A 142 -2.96 -16.63 3.68
C LEU A 142 -2.14 -15.40 4.09
N ARG A 143 -2.74 -14.20 4.08
CA ARG A 143 -2.09 -12.97 4.56
C ARG A 143 -1.61 -13.14 6.00
N ALA A 144 -2.46 -13.67 6.87
CA ALA A 144 -2.10 -13.91 8.26
C ALA A 144 -0.92 -14.90 8.39
N LEU A 145 -0.91 -15.97 7.59
CA LEU A 145 0.18 -16.96 7.58
C LEU A 145 1.50 -16.39 7.04
N PHE A 146 1.47 -15.67 5.92
CA PHE A 146 2.66 -15.03 5.34
C PHE A 146 3.28 -14.02 6.30
N LEU A 147 2.46 -13.14 6.89
CA LEU A 147 2.96 -12.13 7.83
C LEU A 147 3.56 -12.78 9.08
N ARG A 148 2.87 -13.78 9.66
CA ARG A 148 3.41 -14.56 10.79
C ARG A 148 4.77 -15.16 10.46
N ASP A 149 4.94 -15.76 9.27
CA ASP A 149 6.17 -16.47 8.91
C ASP A 149 7.31 -15.49 8.60
N LEU A 150 7.03 -14.34 7.98
CA LEU A 150 8.00 -13.26 7.81
C LEU A 150 8.44 -12.65 9.15
N ASP A 151 7.51 -12.44 10.08
CA ASP A 151 7.83 -11.98 11.44
C ASP A 151 8.57 -13.05 12.26
N SER A 152 8.35 -14.33 11.95
CA SER A 152 9.12 -15.44 12.52
C SER A 152 10.56 -15.43 12.00
N LEU A 153 10.78 -15.18 10.70
CA LEU A 153 12.12 -15.03 10.13
C LEU A 153 12.88 -13.87 10.76
N GLU A 154 12.20 -12.75 11.01
CA GLU A 154 12.84 -11.62 11.68
C GLU A 154 13.23 -11.95 13.12
N ARG A 155 12.38 -12.65 13.89
CA ARG A 155 12.73 -13.13 15.23
C ARG A 155 13.86 -14.16 15.21
N GLU A 156 13.92 -15.05 14.22
CA GLU A 156 15.06 -15.95 14.05
C GLU A 156 16.36 -15.16 13.79
N LEU A 157 16.28 -14.08 13.00
CA LEU A 157 17.41 -13.20 12.73
C LEU A 157 17.91 -12.46 13.99
N ASP A 158 17.00 -12.11 14.90
CA ASP A 158 17.31 -11.51 16.21
C ASP A 158 18.12 -12.45 17.11
N LEU A 159 17.96 -13.77 16.96
CA LEU A 159 18.63 -14.77 17.80
C LEU A 159 20.05 -15.12 17.34
N TYR A 160 20.52 -14.59 16.20
CA TYR A 160 21.94 -14.69 15.85
C TYR A 160 22.77 -13.71 16.70
N PRO A 161 23.97 -14.10 17.17
CA PRO A 161 24.79 -13.24 18.03
C PRO A 161 25.36 -12.03 17.26
N ASP A 162 25.65 -12.19 15.97
CA ASP A 162 26.26 -11.18 15.12
C ASP A 162 25.88 -11.38 13.64
N ASP A 163 26.30 -10.44 12.79
CA ASP A 163 26.04 -10.48 11.35
C ASP A 163 26.78 -11.65 10.68
N ALA A 164 27.98 -11.99 11.13
CA ALA A 164 28.81 -13.05 10.52
C ALA A 164 28.17 -14.44 10.68
N SER A 165 27.56 -14.72 11.82
CA SER A 165 26.93 -16.00 12.13
C SER A 165 25.75 -16.32 11.18
N VAL A 166 25.08 -15.31 10.64
CA VAL A 166 24.00 -15.46 9.65
C VAL A 166 24.52 -16.02 8.32
N TRP A 167 25.81 -15.82 8.04
CA TRP A 167 26.50 -16.20 6.81
C TRP A 167 27.43 -17.40 6.96
N GLN A 168 27.51 -18.01 8.15
CA GLN A 168 28.36 -19.16 8.39
C GLN A 168 27.82 -20.41 7.68
N ALA A 169 28.67 -21.08 6.90
CA ALA A 169 28.28 -22.33 6.23
C ALA A 169 28.15 -23.49 7.24
N VAL A 170 27.13 -24.33 7.05
CA VAL A 170 26.91 -25.55 7.83
C VAL A 170 27.03 -26.76 6.91
N PRO A 171 27.88 -27.77 7.23
CA PRO A 171 28.00 -28.98 6.42
C PRO A 171 26.64 -29.65 6.14
N GLY A 172 26.36 -29.95 4.88
CA GLY A 172 25.10 -30.56 4.44
C GLY A 172 23.95 -29.58 4.21
N GLN A 173 24.07 -28.31 4.58
CA GLN A 173 23.10 -27.26 4.24
C GLN A 173 23.57 -26.51 2.99
N PRO A 174 22.76 -26.44 1.92
CA PRO A 174 23.19 -25.86 0.65
C PRO A 174 23.28 -24.32 0.70
N ASN A 175 22.57 -23.68 1.64
CA ASN A 175 22.46 -22.23 1.72
C ASN A 175 22.56 -21.78 3.19
N THR A 176 23.10 -20.58 3.40
CA THR A 176 23.12 -19.93 4.70
C THR A 176 21.79 -19.25 5.01
N ALA A 177 21.54 -18.92 6.28
CA ALA A 177 20.34 -18.18 6.65
C ALA A 177 20.21 -16.83 5.92
N GLY A 178 21.31 -16.09 5.78
CA GLY A 178 21.31 -14.83 5.03
C GLY A 178 20.88 -15.00 3.57
N THR A 179 21.35 -16.07 2.91
CA THR A 179 20.94 -16.41 1.53
C THR A 179 19.46 -16.74 1.46
N LEU A 180 18.96 -17.55 2.40
CA LEU A 180 17.55 -17.93 2.45
C LEU A 180 16.64 -16.72 2.71
N ILE A 181 17.02 -15.80 3.59
CA ILE A 181 16.25 -14.58 3.87
C ILE A 181 16.16 -13.68 2.63
N LEU A 182 17.27 -13.42 1.94
CA LEU A 182 17.25 -12.67 0.67
C LEU A 182 16.35 -13.37 -0.36
N HIS A 183 16.47 -14.69 -0.47
CA HIS A 183 15.70 -15.48 -1.42
C HIS A 183 14.18 -15.38 -1.18
N VAL A 184 13.74 -15.58 0.05
CA VAL A 184 12.31 -15.54 0.37
C VAL A 184 11.74 -14.11 0.34
N ALA A 185 12.52 -13.11 0.75
CA ALA A 185 12.11 -11.71 0.66
C ALA A 185 11.98 -11.27 -0.80
N GLY A 186 12.99 -11.53 -1.64
CA GLY A 186 12.96 -11.20 -3.07
C GLY A 186 11.90 -11.98 -3.84
N GLY A 187 11.73 -13.27 -3.54
CA GLY A 187 10.63 -14.09 -4.06
C GLY A 187 9.25 -13.53 -3.71
N THR A 188 9.05 -13.12 -2.46
CA THR A 188 7.79 -12.54 -1.97
C THR A 188 7.49 -11.21 -2.66
N GLN A 189 8.47 -10.30 -2.73
CA GLN A 189 8.32 -9.02 -3.42
C GLN A 189 8.05 -9.20 -4.92
N HIS A 190 8.61 -10.23 -5.55
CA HIS A 190 8.33 -10.55 -6.96
C HIS A 190 6.92 -11.09 -7.17
N PHE A 191 6.58 -12.21 -6.52
CA PHE A 191 5.35 -12.92 -6.79
C PHE A 191 4.12 -12.19 -6.23
N LEU A 192 4.23 -11.54 -5.06
CA LEU A 192 3.12 -10.77 -4.49
C LEU A 192 3.24 -9.30 -4.84
N GLY A 193 4.38 -8.67 -4.57
CA GLY A 193 4.55 -7.22 -4.75
C GLY A 193 4.41 -6.79 -6.21
N ALA A 194 5.20 -7.37 -7.13
CA ALA A 194 5.18 -6.99 -8.52
C ALA A 194 4.00 -7.62 -9.27
N ALA A 195 3.81 -8.93 -9.17
CA ALA A 195 2.83 -9.64 -10.00
C ALA A 195 1.36 -9.36 -9.62
N VAL A 196 1.08 -9.03 -8.35
CA VAL A 196 -0.27 -8.75 -7.85
C VAL A 196 -0.38 -7.32 -7.31
N GLY A 197 0.64 -6.87 -6.58
CA GLY A 197 0.67 -5.62 -5.86
C GLY A 197 0.90 -4.38 -6.71
N GLY A 198 1.47 -4.55 -7.92
CA GLY A 198 1.87 -3.44 -8.79
C GLY A 198 3.05 -2.62 -8.26
N SER A 199 3.92 -3.18 -7.42
CA SER A 199 4.99 -2.43 -6.75
C SER A 199 6.12 -1.96 -7.68
N GLY A 200 6.21 -2.49 -8.90
CA GLY A 200 7.33 -2.25 -9.82
C GLY A 200 8.63 -2.96 -9.43
N TYR A 201 8.62 -3.83 -8.41
CA TYR A 201 9.80 -4.57 -7.97
C TYR A 201 10.34 -5.48 -9.10
N VAL A 202 11.64 -5.36 -9.37
CA VAL A 202 12.36 -6.20 -10.33
C VAL A 202 13.25 -7.16 -9.57
N ARG A 203 12.99 -8.45 -9.73
CA ARG A 203 13.71 -9.50 -8.99
C ARG A 203 15.10 -9.72 -9.58
N ASP A 204 16.13 -9.59 -8.75
CA ASP A 204 17.48 -10.05 -9.05
C ASP A 204 17.77 -11.37 -8.31
N ARG A 205 17.33 -12.48 -8.92
CA ARG A 205 17.55 -13.81 -8.36
C ARG A 205 19.04 -14.18 -8.28
N ALA A 206 19.86 -13.70 -9.22
CA ALA A 206 21.28 -14.02 -9.18
C ALA A 206 21.93 -13.38 -7.95
N ALA A 207 21.58 -12.13 -7.64
CA ALA A 207 22.05 -11.44 -6.45
C ALA A 207 21.60 -12.13 -5.15
N GLU A 208 20.36 -12.61 -5.05
CA GLU A 208 19.86 -13.35 -3.87
C GLU A 208 20.81 -14.49 -3.45
N PHE A 209 21.42 -15.18 -4.42
CA PHE A 209 22.32 -16.32 -4.18
C PHE A 209 23.81 -15.98 -4.26
N ALA A 210 24.19 -14.82 -4.80
CA ALA A 210 25.59 -14.39 -4.92
C ALA A 210 26.07 -13.51 -3.76
N ARG A 211 25.18 -12.68 -3.20
CA ARG A 211 25.52 -11.74 -2.14
C ARG A 211 25.90 -12.48 -0.84
N ARG A 212 26.92 -11.97 -0.15
CA ARG A 212 27.42 -12.48 1.13
C ARG A 212 27.68 -11.31 2.07
N ASP A 213 27.78 -11.59 3.37
CA ASP A 213 28.11 -10.62 4.41
C ASP A 213 27.18 -9.38 4.42
N VAL A 214 25.92 -9.58 4.02
CA VAL A 214 24.91 -8.51 4.07
C VAL A 214 24.53 -8.27 5.53
N PRO A 215 24.57 -7.02 6.03
CA PRO A 215 24.24 -6.70 7.41
C PRO A 215 22.81 -7.09 7.78
N ARG A 216 22.58 -7.49 9.04
CA ARG A 216 21.22 -7.86 9.50
C ARG A 216 20.21 -6.72 9.34
N ALA A 217 20.66 -5.47 9.43
CA ALA A 217 19.82 -4.30 9.20
C ALA A 217 19.23 -4.27 7.79
N GLU A 218 20.00 -4.67 6.77
CA GLU A 218 19.51 -4.73 5.39
C GLU A 218 18.57 -5.93 5.20
N LEU A 219 18.90 -7.10 5.78
CA LEU A 219 18.01 -8.26 5.76
C LEU A 219 16.63 -7.95 6.37
N ARG A 220 16.57 -7.13 7.44
CA ARG A 220 15.30 -6.64 8.01
C ARG A 220 14.55 -5.72 7.07
N ALA A 221 15.26 -4.85 6.35
CA ALA A 221 14.64 -3.97 5.37
C ALA A 221 13.98 -4.77 4.24
N GLU A 222 14.63 -5.83 3.76
CA GLU A 222 14.07 -6.75 2.77
C GLU A 222 12.84 -7.50 3.29
N LEU A 223 12.87 -8.00 4.54
CA LEU A 223 11.70 -8.62 5.18
C LEU A 223 10.55 -7.62 5.38
N ALA A 224 10.85 -6.36 5.72
CA ALA A 224 9.85 -5.30 5.85
C ALA A 224 9.18 -4.99 4.51
N ALA A 225 9.94 -4.89 3.42
CA ALA A 225 9.40 -4.71 2.08
C ALA A 225 8.54 -5.91 1.63
N ALA A 226 8.97 -7.13 1.95
CA ALA A 226 8.20 -8.35 1.70
C ALA A 226 6.85 -8.34 2.45
N ARG A 227 6.81 -7.91 3.72
CA ARG A 227 5.55 -7.76 4.48
C ARG A 227 4.61 -6.72 3.88
N GLN A 228 5.14 -5.59 3.43
CA GLN A 228 4.34 -4.58 2.73
C GLN A 228 3.75 -5.14 1.44
N ALA A 229 4.53 -5.90 0.66
CA ALA A 229 4.06 -6.58 -0.55
C ALA A 229 2.93 -7.58 -0.25
N VAL A 230 3.08 -8.41 0.79
CA VAL A 230 2.03 -9.34 1.25
C VAL A 230 0.75 -8.60 1.61
N THR A 231 0.84 -7.57 2.46
CA THR A 231 -0.32 -6.79 2.91
C THR A 231 -1.03 -6.13 1.74
N ALA A 232 -0.29 -5.47 0.85
CA ALA A 232 -0.86 -4.78 -0.30
C ALA A 232 -1.55 -5.76 -1.27
N ALA A 233 -0.91 -6.89 -1.59
CA ALA A 233 -1.43 -7.85 -2.54
C ALA A 233 -2.66 -8.60 -1.98
N LEU A 234 -2.54 -9.21 -0.81
CA LEU A 234 -3.55 -10.14 -0.29
C LEU A 234 -4.77 -9.47 0.33
N THR A 235 -4.75 -8.15 0.54
CA THR A 235 -5.94 -7.40 0.96
C THR A 235 -6.96 -7.22 -0.18
N ARG A 236 -6.52 -7.34 -1.44
CA ARG A 236 -7.37 -7.03 -2.61
C ARG A 236 -7.83 -8.25 -3.40
N LEU A 237 -7.25 -9.43 -3.16
CA LEU A 237 -7.59 -10.62 -3.93
C LEU A 237 -8.98 -11.16 -3.58
N THR A 238 -9.80 -11.33 -4.62
CA THR A 238 -11.11 -11.96 -4.55
C THR A 238 -11.03 -13.45 -4.88
N ASP A 239 -12.08 -14.22 -4.59
CA ASP A 239 -12.15 -15.64 -4.98
C ASP A 239 -12.04 -15.84 -6.51
N ALA A 240 -12.54 -14.88 -7.29
CA ALA A 240 -12.44 -14.89 -8.74
C ALA A 240 -10.98 -14.74 -9.21
N ASP A 241 -10.19 -13.89 -8.55
CA ASP A 241 -8.76 -13.74 -8.84
C ASP A 241 -8.00 -15.01 -8.49
N LEU A 242 -8.33 -15.64 -7.35
CA LEU A 242 -7.71 -16.89 -6.92
C LEU A 242 -8.00 -18.06 -7.87
N ALA A 243 -9.14 -18.05 -8.58
CA ALA A 243 -9.49 -19.08 -9.54
C ALA A 243 -8.76 -18.94 -10.89
N ARG A 244 -8.28 -17.75 -11.24
CA ARG A 244 -7.59 -17.48 -12.51
C ARG A 244 -6.14 -17.98 -12.49
N PRO A 245 -5.51 -18.20 -13.66
CA PRO A 245 -4.07 -18.42 -13.75
C PRO A 245 -3.29 -17.29 -13.06
N TYR A 246 -2.25 -17.64 -12.32
CA TYR A 246 -1.43 -16.65 -11.61
C TYR A 246 -0.59 -15.83 -12.60
N PRO A 247 -0.47 -14.49 -12.42
CA PRO A 247 0.16 -13.61 -13.41
C PRO A 247 1.67 -13.81 -13.56
N ALA A 248 2.34 -14.42 -12.58
CA ALA A 248 3.75 -14.76 -12.64
C ALA A 248 3.96 -16.28 -12.71
N ARG A 249 4.90 -16.71 -13.56
CA ARG A 249 5.22 -18.13 -13.73
C ARG A 249 6.05 -18.63 -12.56
N LEU A 250 5.53 -19.65 -11.86
CA LEU A 250 6.27 -20.42 -10.86
C LEU A 250 6.86 -21.70 -11.47
N THR A 251 6.16 -22.31 -12.43
CA THR A 251 6.53 -23.53 -13.14
C THR A 251 6.35 -23.34 -14.66
N ASP A 252 6.67 -24.37 -15.44
CA ASP A 252 6.52 -24.34 -16.91
C ASP A 252 5.05 -24.36 -17.37
N HIS A 253 4.11 -24.74 -16.48
CA HIS A 253 2.68 -24.77 -16.74
C HIS A 253 1.95 -23.77 -15.85
N ASP A 254 0.77 -23.34 -16.28
CA ASP A 254 -0.01 -22.37 -15.53
C ASP A 254 -0.65 -23.02 -14.29
N LEU A 255 -0.50 -22.36 -13.15
CA LEU A 255 -1.17 -22.72 -11.89
C LEU A 255 -2.22 -21.65 -11.58
N SER A 256 -3.30 -22.04 -10.91
CA SER A 256 -4.26 -21.07 -10.39
C SER A 256 -3.61 -20.19 -9.32
N GLY A 257 -4.16 -18.99 -9.12
CA GLY A 257 -3.69 -18.11 -8.06
C GLY A 257 -3.81 -18.74 -6.68
N ARG A 258 -4.89 -19.48 -6.43
CA ARG A 258 -5.08 -20.26 -5.21
C ARG A 258 -3.92 -21.23 -4.95
N LEU A 259 -3.61 -22.09 -5.91
CA LEU A 259 -2.58 -23.12 -5.73
C LEU A 259 -1.20 -22.49 -5.64
N THR A 260 -0.94 -21.44 -6.42
CA THR A 260 0.33 -20.70 -6.38
C THR A 260 0.57 -20.06 -5.02
N LEU A 261 -0.43 -19.39 -4.44
CA LEU A 261 -0.27 -18.76 -3.12
C LEU A 261 -0.09 -19.78 -1.99
N LEU A 262 -0.80 -20.91 -2.05
CA LEU A 262 -0.61 -22.02 -1.11
C LEU A 262 0.81 -22.61 -1.20
N GLN A 263 1.31 -22.79 -2.42
CA GLN A 263 2.68 -23.24 -2.67
C GLN A 263 3.71 -22.25 -2.14
N LEU A 264 3.50 -20.95 -2.38
CA LEU A 264 4.39 -19.89 -1.88
C LEU A 264 4.40 -19.81 -0.34
N ALA A 265 3.24 -19.95 0.31
CA ALA A 265 3.15 -19.97 1.77
C ALA A 265 3.90 -21.17 2.36
N THR A 266 3.72 -22.35 1.75
CA THR A 266 4.42 -23.59 2.16
C THR A 266 5.93 -23.48 1.93
N HIS A 267 6.33 -22.88 0.80
CA HIS A 267 7.73 -22.63 0.46
C HIS A 267 8.40 -21.67 1.47
N LEU A 268 7.70 -20.60 1.87
CA LEU A 268 8.18 -19.70 2.93
C LEU A 268 8.35 -20.44 4.26
N ALA A 269 7.34 -21.20 4.69
CA ALA A 269 7.42 -21.97 5.94
C ALA A 269 8.54 -23.02 5.92
N TYR A 270 8.78 -23.67 4.77
CA TYR A 270 9.89 -24.60 4.59
C TYR A 270 11.24 -23.90 4.81
N HIS A 271 11.46 -22.73 4.21
CA HIS A 271 12.70 -21.97 4.39
C HIS A 271 12.83 -21.35 5.78
N LEU A 272 11.74 -20.96 6.44
CA LEU A 272 11.75 -20.58 7.85
C LEU A 272 12.32 -21.70 8.72
N GLY A 273 11.87 -22.95 8.51
CA GLY A 273 12.41 -24.10 9.21
C GLY A 273 13.91 -24.32 8.94
N GLN A 274 14.36 -24.10 7.70
CA GLN A 274 15.79 -24.16 7.38
C GLN A 274 16.61 -23.07 8.09
N VAL A 275 16.08 -21.85 8.20
CA VAL A 275 16.73 -20.75 8.91
C VAL A 275 16.86 -21.02 10.42
N ASP A 276 15.81 -21.58 11.05
CA ASP A 276 15.87 -21.99 12.46
C ASP A 276 16.94 -23.09 12.68
N TYR A 277 16.92 -24.16 11.88
CA TYR A 277 17.92 -25.23 12.01
C TYR A 277 19.34 -24.77 11.69
N HIS A 278 19.50 -23.85 10.72
CA HIS A 278 20.78 -23.21 10.45
C HIS A 278 21.28 -22.45 11.69
N ARG A 279 20.43 -21.62 12.29
CA ARG A 279 20.78 -20.84 13.49
C ARG A 279 21.26 -21.76 14.60
N ARG A 280 20.45 -22.78 14.94
CA ARG A 280 20.78 -23.76 15.99
C ARG A 280 22.11 -24.45 15.75
N ALA A 281 22.40 -24.81 14.50
CA ALA A 281 23.65 -25.48 14.13
C ALA A 281 24.86 -24.54 14.26
N VAL A 282 24.71 -23.26 13.91
CA VAL A 282 25.78 -22.27 14.00
C VAL A 282 26.03 -21.82 15.44
N THR A 283 24.98 -21.54 16.20
CA THR A 283 25.09 -20.90 17.52
C THR A 283 25.12 -21.90 18.67
N GLY A 284 24.64 -23.13 18.46
CA GLY A 284 24.39 -24.09 19.54
C GLY A 284 23.22 -23.72 20.45
N ASP A 285 22.52 -22.61 20.18
CA ASP A 285 21.41 -22.11 21.00
C ASP A 285 20.07 -22.76 20.59
N ALA A 286 19.47 -23.49 21.53
CA ALA A 286 18.20 -24.16 21.34
C ALA A 286 16.96 -23.28 21.59
N THR A 287 17.13 -22.00 21.91
CA THR A 287 16.02 -21.03 22.07
C THR A 287 15.09 -21.08 20.86
N SER A 288 13.78 -21.09 21.12
CA SER A 288 12.77 -21.03 20.06
C SER A 288 12.44 -19.57 19.78
N ALA A 289 12.40 -19.18 18.51
CA ALA A 289 11.85 -17.87 18.16
C ALA A 289 10.33 -17.81 18.36
N GLY A 290 9.65 -18.93 18.65
CA GLY A 290 8.18 -19.01 18.69
C GLY A 290 7.58 -19.06 17.28
N THR A 291 8.24 -19.75 16.36
CA THR A 291 7.80 -19.95 14.97
C THR A 291 6.49 -20.75 14.92
N LEU A 292 5.65 -20.53 13.90
CA LEU A 292 4.44 -21.31 13.62
C LEU A 292 3.30 -21.24 14.65
N ALA A 293 3.37 -20.38 15.67
CA ALA A 293 2.21 -20.09 16.52
C ALA A 293 1.00 -19.66 15.65
N PRO A 294 -0.24 -20.08 15.95
CA PRO A 294 -1.38 -19.65 15.14
C PRO A 294 -1.47 -18.12 15.12
N PRO A 295 -1.68 -17.49 13.95
CA PRO A 295 -1.81 -16.04 13.90
C PRO A 295 -3.04 -15.60 14.70
N SER A 296 -2.96 -14.46 15.36
CA SER A 296 -4.11 -13.85 16.03
C SER A 296 -5.09 -13.37 14.94
N VAL A 297 -6.12 -14.16 14.68
CA VAL A 297 -7.23 -13.75 13.81
C VAL A 297 -8.25 -13.03 14.70
N THR A 298 -8.00 -11.75 14.99
CA THR A 298 -9.04 -10.92 15.59
C THR A 298 -10.04 -10.56 14.48
N PRO A 299 -11.35 -10.83 14.67
CA PRO A 299 -12.38 -10.45 13.70
C PRO A 299 -12.47 -8.92 13.52
#